data_AF-A0A8T1CVR2-F1
#
_entry.id   AF-A0A8T1CVR2-F1
#
_cell.length_a   1.000
_cell.length_b   1.000
_cell.length_c   1.000
_cell.angle_alpha   90.00
_cell.angle_beta   90.00
_cell.angle_gamma   90.00
#
_symmetry.space_group_name_H-M   'P 1'
#
loop_
_entity.id
_entity.type
_entity.pdbx_description
1 polymer ?
#
loop_
_entity_poly.entity_id
_entity_poly.type
_entity_poly.pdbx_seq_one_letter_code
_entity_poly.pdbx_strand_id
1 'polypeptide(L)' 'MFKYHDAPTAGNPGREKTYLLVTRDFHWNHQYKWVRKYVRACKVCQRVKPAAFS' A
#
# COMPACT_ATOMS: atom_id res chain seq x y z
N MET A 1 8.31 -4.50 1.80
CA MET A 1 7.35 -3.48 1.30
C MET A 1 7.89 -2.75 0.08
N PHE A 2 9.17 -2.38 0.08
CA PHE A 2 9.88 -1.80 -1.06
C PHE A 2 9.52 -2.39 -2.43
N LYS A 3 9.75 -3.68 -2.66
CA LYS A 3 9.45 -4.36 -3.95
C LYS A 3 7.99 -4.22 -4.41
N TYR A 4 7.04 -4.12 -3.49
CA TYR A 4 5.60 -4.17 -3.77
C TYR A 4 4.90 -2.81 -3.69
N HIS A 5 5.56 -1.82 -3.08
CA HIS A 5 4.98 -0.50 -2.85
C HIS A 5 5.95 0.63 -3.20
N ASP A 6 7.11 0.70 -2.52
CA ASP A 6 7.98 1.88 -2.55
C ASP A 6 8.91 1.93 -3.77
N ALA A 7 9.13 0.81 -4.45
CA ALA A 7 9.98 0.74 -5.64
C ALA A 7 9.40 1.65 -6.74
N PRO A 8 10.22 2.50 -7.41
CA PRO A 8 9.75 3.36 -8.48
C PRO A 8 9.01 2.59 -9.58
N THR A 9 9.46 1.37 -9.87
CA THR A 9 8.86 0.46 -10.85
C THR A 9 7.54 -0.19 -10.38
N ALA A 10 7.29 -0.27 -9.07
CA ALA A 10 6.02 -0.75 -8.53
C ALA A 10 4.92 0.32 -8.61
N GLY A 11 5.31 1.60 -8.62
CA GLY A 11 4.41 2.73 -8.87
C GLY A 11 3.54 3.15 -7.69
N ASN A 12 3.97 2.89 -6.43
CA ASN A 12 3.20 3.21 -5.21
C ASN A 12 1.72 2.80 -5.29
N PRO A 13 1.42 1.52 -5.59
CA PRO A 13 0.07 1.04 -5.78
C PRO A 13 -0.78 1.24 -4.52
N GLY A 14 -2.08 1.45 -4.71
CA GLY A 14 -3.03 1.57 -3.62
C GLY A 14 -3.07 0.33 -2.71
N ARG A 15 -3.84 0.44 -1.63
CA ARG A 15 -3.96 -0.58 -0.58
C ARG A 15 -4.29 -1.96 -1.14
N GLU A 16 -5.27 -2.04 -2.02
CA GLU A 16 -5.81 -3.29 -2.56
C GLU A 16 -4.75 -4.04 -3.38
N LYS A 17 -4.10 -3.34 -4.31
CA LYS A 17 -3.05 -3.94 -5.16
C LYS A 17 -1.81 -4.29 -4.34
N THR A 18 -1.45 -3.46 -3.36
CA THR A 18 -0.37 -3.79 -2.41
C THR A 18 -0.70 -5.06 -1.62
N TYR A 19 -1.93 -5.20 -1.14
CA TYR A 19 -2.38 -6.38 -0.40
C TYR A 19 -2.27 -7.64 -1.27
N LEU A 20 -2.80 -7.61 -2.49
CA LEU A 20 -2.74 -8.75 -3.42
C LEU A 20 -1.31 -9.20 -3.71
N LEU A 21 -0.39 -8.25 -3.93
CA LEU A 21 1.03 -8.55 -4.19
C LEU A 21 1.72 -9.18 -2.98
N VAL A 22 1.43 -8.67 -1.78
CA VAL A 22 2.00 -9.19 -0.54
C VAL A 22 1.46 -10.58 -0.22
N THR A 23 0.15 -10.81 -0.36
CA THR A 23 -0.47 -12.11 -0.05
C THR A 23 -0.12 -13.20 -1.05
N ARG A 24 0.36 -12.84 -2.24
CA ARG A 24 0.83 -13.81 -3.24
C ARG A 24 2.11 -14.51 -2.79
N ASP A 25 3.04 -13.75 -2.22
CA ASP A 25 4.40 -14.24 -1.92
C ASP A 25 4.56 -14.60 -0.42
N PHE A 26 3.64 -14.14 0.44
CA PHE A 26 3.71 -14.35 1.88
C PHE A 26 2.31 -14.56 2.47
N HIS A 27 2.21 -15.29 3.58
CA HIS A 27 0.95 -15.46 4.31
C HIS A 27 1.17 -15.32 5.82
N TRP A 28 0.37 -14.47 6.47
CA TRP A 28 0.35 -14.32 7.93
C TRP A 28 -0.95 -13.68 8.44
N ASN A 29 -1.22 -13.81 9.74
CA ASN A 29 -2.42 -13.23 10.35
C ASN A 29 -2.45 -11.70 10.25
N HIS A 30 -3.62 -11.15 9.91
CA HIS A 30 -3.87 -9.70 9.83
C HIS A 30 -3.04 -8.94 8.78
N GLN A 31 -2.60 -9.60 7.70
CA GLN A 31 -1.93 -8.97 6.55
C GLN A 31 -2.64 -7.71 6.05
N TYR A 32 -3.97 -7.77 5.90
CA TYR A 32 -4.75 -6.63 5.41
C TYR A 32 -4.67 -5.42 6.34
N LYS A 33 -4.73 -5.63 7.67
CA LYS A 33 -4.60 -4.56 8.67
C LYS A 33 -3.21 -3.91 8.60
N TRP A 34 -2.18 -4.72 8.42
CA TRP A 34 -0.80 -4.25 8.28
C TRP A 34 -0.62 -3.41 7.01
N VAL A 35 -1.06 -3.93 5.84
CA VAL A 35 -0.99 -3.20 4.55
C VAL A 35 -1.77 -1.89 4.60
N ARG A 36 -2.98 -1.91 5.18
CA ARG A 36 -3.78 -0.68 5.36
C ARG A 36 -3.01 0.37 6.17
N LYS A 37 -2.40 0.00 7.30
CA LYS A 37 -1.63 0.93 8.15
C LYS A 37 -0.43 1.49 7.38
N TYR A 38 0.27 0.63 6.65
CA TYR A 38 1.43 1.03 5.86
C TYR A 38 1.07 2.06 4.77
N VAL A 39 0.12 1.72 3.90
CA VAL A 39 -0.27 2.60 2.78
C VAL A 39 -0.87 3.92 3.27
N ARG A 40 -1.58 3.91 4.42
CA ARG A 40 -2.09 5.15 5.04
C ARG A 40 -0.96 6.08 5.51
N ALA A 41 0.17 5.53 5.97
CA ALA A 41 1.32 6.32 6.41
C ALA A 41 2.24 6.74 5.24
N CYS A 42 2.05 6.20 4.03
CA CYS A 42 2.86 6.53 2.87
C CYS A 42 2.60 7.96 2.37
N LYS A 43 3.59 8.85 2.53
CA LYS A 43 3.50 10.26 2.11
C LYS A 43 3.25 10.42 0.61
N VAL A 44 3.82 9.54 -0.21
CA VAL A 44 3.61 9.55 -1.66
C VAL A 44 2.15 9.28 -1.97
N CYS A 45 1.57 8.20 -1.43
CA CYS A 45 0.15 7.90 -1.60
C CYS A 45 -0.77 9.00 -1.06
N GLN A 46 -0.43 9.65 0.06
CA GLN A 46 -1.23 10.75 0.59
C GLN A 46 -1.20 11.99 -0.30
N ARG A 47 -0.09 12.28 -0.98
CA ARG A 47 0.02 13.45 -1.87
C ARG A 47 -0.84 13.34 -3.12
N VAL A 48 -1.02 12.13 -3.66
CA VAL A 48 -1.81 11.91 -4.89
C VAL A 48 -3.31 11.85 -4.59
N LYS A 49 -3.69 11.56 -3.35
CA LYS A 49 -5.09 11.42 -2.99
C LYS A 49 -5.74 12.82 -2.94
N PRO A 50 -6.89 13.03 -3.60
CA PRO A 50 -7.61 14.28 -3.46
C PRO A 50 -7.87 14.53 -1.97
N ALA A 51 -7.66 15.77 -1.52
CA ALA A 51 -8.18 16.18 -0.22
C ALA A 51 -9.69 15.86 -0.24
N ALA A 52 -10.17 15.21 0.81
CA ALA A 52 -11.61 15.03 0.94
C ALA A 52 -12.21 16.43 0.94
N PHE A 53 -12.97 16.77 -0.10
CA PHE A 53 -13.78 17.96 -0.08
C PHE A 53 -14.75 17.79 1.10
N SER A 54 -14.58 18.64 2.10
CA SER A 54 -15.46 18.80 3.26
C SER A 54 -16.74 19.50 2.85
#